data_AF-A0A2W6ANL4-F1
#
_entry.id   AF-A0A2W6ANL4-F1
#
_cell.length_a   1.000
_cell.length_b   1.000
_cell.length_c   1.000
_cell.angle_alpha   90.00
_cell.angle_beta   90.00
_cell.angle_gamma   90.00
#
_symmetry.space_group_name_H-M   'P 1'
#
loop_
_entity.id
_entity.type
_entity.pdbx_description
1 polymer ?
#
loop_
_entity_poly.entity_id
_entity_poly.type
_entity_poly.pdbx_seq_one_letter_code
_entity_poly.pdbx_strand_id
1 'polypeptide(L)' 'SQRYVQETGSTLTTVANEGGIMERYKARVTPFVFLLGPDGMVKAKGLANNRTNLEAYLQQAETGQAPPPSQPIEAQAS' A
#
# COMPACT_ATOMS: atom_id res chain seq x y z
N SER A 1 0.10 11.00 14.03
CA SER A 1 0.80 9.94 13.28
C SER A 1 2.18 10.39 12.79
N GLN A 2 2.34 11.58 12.21
CA GLN A 2 3.65 12.05 11.69
C GLN A 2 4.80 12.05 12.73
N ARG A 3 4.50 12.40 14.00
CA ARG A 3 5.49 12.36 15.10
C ARG A 3 6.16 10.98 15.24
N TYR A 4 5.39 9.89 15.20
CA TYR A 4 5.92 8.53 15.32
C TYR A 4 6.82 8.12 14.14
N VAL A 5 6.57 8.62 12.93
CA VAL A 5 7.40 8.28 11.76
C VAL A 5 8.74 9.02 11.81
N GLN A 6 8.73 10.29 12.23
CA GLN A 6 9.94 11.11 12.36
C GLN A 6 10.89 10.57 13.46
N GLU A 7 10.35 10.03 14.55
CA GLU A 7 11.13 9.45 15.66
C GLU A 7 11.88 8.16 15.27
N THR A 8 11.48 7.48 14.19
CA THR A 8 12.18 6.27 13.71
C THR A 8 13.44 6.56 12.89
N GLY A 9 13.73 7.83 12.59
CA GLY A 9 14.80 8.21 11.66
C GLY A 9 14.49 7.87 10.20
N SER A 10 13.21 7.62 9.88
CA SER A 10 12.78 7.32 8.51
C SER A 10 13.07 8.49 7.57
N THR A 11 13.63 8.19 6.40
CA THR A 11 13.81 9.15 5.30
C THR A 11 12.57 9.27 4.41
N LEU A 12 11.49 8.55 4.75
CA LEU A 12 10.24 8.60 3.99
C LEU A 12 9.59 9.97 4.12
N THR A 13 9.26 10.57 2.98
CA THR A 13 8.47 11.80 2.96
C THR A 13 7.06 11.49 3.45
N THR A 14 6.62 12.19 4.50
CA THR A 14 5.24 12.12 4.96
C THR A 14 4.50 13.38 4.52
N VAL A 15 3.35 13.19 3.89
CA VAL A 15 2.45 14.27 3.51
C VAL A 15 1.15 14.12 4.28
N ALA A 16 0.54 15.23 4.69
CA ALA A 16 -0.81 15.20 5.20
C ALA A 16 -1.78 14.84 4.06
N ASN A 17 -2.97 14.31 4.39
CA ASN A 17 -4.02 14.07 3.39
C ASN A 17 -4.70 15.39 2.98
N GLU A 18 -3.93 16.32 2.44
CA GLU A 18 -4.42 17.59 1.91
C GLU A 18 -4.93 17.37 0.49
N GLY A 19 -6.15 17.84 0.19
CA GLY A 19 -6.74 17.74 -1.15
C GLY A 19 -7.42 16.41 -1.50
N GLY A 20 -7.77 15.57 -0.51
CA GLY A 20 -8.57 14.36 -0.73
C GLY A 20 -7.86 13.29 -1.56
N ILE A 21 -6.57 13.08 -1.28
CA ILE A 21 -5.72 12.10 -1.98
C ILE A 21 -6.35 10.71 -1.87
N MET A 22 -6.85 10.33 -0.69
CA MET A 22 -7.52 9.05 -0.50
C MET A 22 -8.74 8.88 -1.41
N GLU A 23 -9.59 9.90 -1.54
CA GLU A 23 -10.76 9.91 -2.43
C GLU A 23 -10.34 9.83 -3.91
N ARG A 24 -9.35 10.64 -4.30
CA ARG A 24 -8.82 10.68 -5.68
C ARG A 24 -8.33 9.31 -6.12
N TYR A 25 -7.65 8.60 -5.23
CA TYR A 25 -7.12 7.27 -5.50
C TYR A 25 -8.07 6.13 -5.09
N LYS A 26 -9.28 6.44 -4.62
CA LYS A 26 -10.29 5.49 -4.12
C LYS A 26 -9.76 4.55 -3.03
N ALA A 27 -8.80 5.01 -2.23
CA ALA A 27 -8.25 4.31 -1.08
C ALA A 27 -9.20 4.47 0.12
N ARG A 28 -10.25 3.65 0.19
CA ARG A 28 -11.29 3.74 1.24
C ARG A 28 -10.92 3.02 2.54
N VAL A 29 -9.98 2.09 2.46
CA VAL A 29 -9.56 1.25 3.59
C VAL A 29 -8.04 1.30 3.65
N THR A 30 -7.51 1.55 4.84
CA THR A 30 -6.06 1.64 5.11
C THR A 30 -5.60 0.46 5.96
N PRO A 31 -4.33 0.04 5.86
CA PRO A 31 -3.28 0.58 4.99
C PRO A 31 -3.43 0.15 3.52
N PHE A 32 -3.27 1.10 2.60
CA PHE A 32 -3.37 0.91 1.15
C PHE A 32 -2.08 1.38 0.48
N VAL A 33 -1.61 0.66 -0.54
CA VAL A 33 -0.39 0.97 -1.27
C VAL A 33 -0.67 1.22 -2.76
N PHE A 34 0.09 2.15 -3.35
CA PHE A 34 0.22 2.33 -4.79
C PHE A 34 1.69 2.18 -5.15
N LEU A 35 2.00 1.31 -6.11
CA LEU A 35 3.34 1.17 -6.67
C LEU A 35 3.35 1.77 -8.07
N LEU A 36 4.20 2.78 -8.26
CA LEU A 36 4.32 3.54 -9.50
C LEU A 36 5.58 3.13 -10.27
N GLY A 37 5.48 3.06 -11.59
CA GLY A 37 6.63 2.91 -12.47
C GLY A 37 7.39 4.23 -12.65
N PRO A 38 8.54 4.20 -13.34
CA PRO A 38 9.32 5.41 -13.67
C PRO A 38 8.56 6.37 -14.60
N ASP A 39 7.54 5.86 -15.30
CA ASP A 39 6.59 6.61 -16.13
C ASP A 39 5.47 7.30 -15.31
N GLY A 40 5.47 7.13 -13.98
CA GLY A 40 4.42 7.62 -13.09
C GLY A 40 3.11 6.81 -13.16
N MET A 41 3.08 5.71 -13.91
CA MET A 41 1.89 4.87 -14.06
C MET A 41 1.79 3.84 -12.94
N VAL A 42 0.57 3.56 -12.47
CA VAL A 42 0.32 2.54 -11.44
C VAL A 42 0.61 1.15 -12.00
N LYS A 43 1.56 0.43 -11.40
CA LYS A 43 1.91 -0.95 -11.75
C LYS A 43 1.19 -1.97 -10.85
N ALA A 44 0.98 -1.63 -9.58
CA ALA A 44 0.21 -2.43 -8.64
C ALA A 44 -0.43 -1.54 -7.56
N LYS A 45 -1.55 -1.99 -6.98
CA LYS A 45 -2.21 -1.30 -5.86
C LYS A 45 -3.08 -2.24 -5.05
N GLY A 46 -3.25 -1.95 -3.76
CA GLY A 46 -4.18 -2.71 -2.91
C GLY A 46 -3.94 -2.55 -1.42
N LEU A 47 -4.58 -3.42 -0.63
CA LEU A 47 -4.51 -3.39 0.83
C LEU A 47 -3.24 -4.06 1.34
N ALA A 48 -2.36 -3.28 1.96
CA ALA A 48 -1.09 -3.74 2.50
C ALA A 48 -1.19 -3.97 4.02
N ASN A 49 -2.26 -4.64 4.45
CA ASN A 49 -2.56 -4.88 5.87
C ASN A 49 -1.72 -6.00 6.51
N ASN A 50 -0.90 -6.70 5.72
CA ASN A 50 0.12 -7.62 6.19
C ASN A 50 1.30 -7.65 5.21
N ARG A 51 2.43 -8.22 5.67
CA ARG A 51 3.67 -8.30 4.89
C ARG A 51 3.50 -9.09 3.58
N THR A 52 2.80 -10.22 3.63
CA THR A 52 2.55 -11.08 2.46
C THR A 52 1.84 -10.32 1.33
N ASN A 53 0.81 -9.54 1.67
CA ASN A 53 0.09 -8.72 0.68
C ASN A 53 0.99 -7.63 0.09
N LEU A 54 1.83 -6.99 0.91
CA LEU A 54 2.79 -6.00 0.41
C LEU A 54 3.80 -6.62 -0.56
N GLU A 55 4.39 -7.77 -0.20
CA GLU A 55 5.33 -8.51 -1.05
C GLU A 55 4.68 -8.94 -2.37
N ALA A 56 3.42 -9.38 -2.33
CA ALA A 56 2.67 -9.76 -3.52
C ALA A 56 2.46 -8.57 -4.49
N TYR A 57 2.20 -7.36 -3.98
CA TYR A 57 2.10 -6.18 -4.83
C TYR A 57 3.46 -5.73 -5.39
N LEU A 58 4.54 -5.87 -4.62
CA LEU A 58 5.90 -5.61 -5.12
C LEU A 58 6.22 -6.53 -6.30
N GLN A 59 5.96 -7.83 -6.14
CA GLN A 59 6.12 -8.80 -7.22
C GLN A 59 5.25 -8.49 -8.44
N GLN A 60 4.00 -8.05 -8.23
CA GLN A 60 3.13 -7.61 -9.34
C GLN A 60 3.71 -6.41 -10.07
N ALA A 61 4.27 -5.44 -9.35
CA ALA A 61 4.86 -4.25 -9.96
C ALA A 61 6.11 -4.59 -10.79
N GLU A 62 6.88 -5.58 -10.37
CA GLU A 62 8.09 -6.05 -11.07
C GLU A 62 7.78 -6.93 -12.28
N THR A 63 6.81 -7.85 -12.15
CA THR A 63 6.55 -8.90 -13.14
C THR A 63 5.35 -8.61 -14.06
N GLY A 64 4.49 -7.67 -13.68
CA GLY A 64 3.20 -7.42 -14.33
C GLY A 64 2.15 -8.51 -14.08
N GLN A 65 2.48 -9.56 -13.33
CA GLN A 65 1.53 -10.62 -13.00
C GLN A 65 0.72 -10.24 -11.78
N ALA A 66 -0.61 -10.31 -11.89
CA ALA A 66 -1.46 -10.10 -10.74
C ALA A 66 -1.11 -11.12 -9.65
N PRO A 67 -1.08 -10.71 -8.36
CA PRO A 67 -0.85 -11.63 -7.29
C PRO A 67 -1.99 -12.67 -7.27
N PRO A 68 -1.71 -13.91 -6.83
CA PRO A 68 -2.78 -14.86 -6.59
C PRO A 68 -3.80 -14.21 -5.65
N PRO A 69 -5.11 -14.50 -5.81
CA PRO A 69 -6.12 -13.91 -4.95
C PRO A 69 -5.72 -14.15 -3.50
N SER A 70 -5.53 -13.05 -2.75
CA SER A 70 -5.25 -13.13 -1.32
C SER A 70 -6.32 -14.02 -0.72
N GLN A 71 -5.94 -15.16 -0.13
CA GLN A 71 -6.90 -15.95 0.62
C GLN A 71 -7.50 -15.03 1.69
N PRO A 72 -8.82 -15.13 1.97
CA PRO A 72 -9.40 -14.43 3.09
C PRO A 72 -8.50 -14.69 4.29
N ILE A 73 -8.13 -13.63 5.01
CA ILE A 73 -7.61 -13.80 6.35
C ILE A 73 -8.80 -14.38 7.09
N GLU A 74 -8.90 -15.72 7.18
CA GLU A 74 -9.84 -16.33 8.10
C GLU A 74 -9.62 -15.63 9.41
N ALA A 75 -10.67 -15.01 9.93
CA ALA A 75 -10.66 -14.52 11.29
C ALA A 75 -10.33 -15.74 12.14
N GLN A 76 -9.06 -15.90 12.51
CA GLN A 76 -8.66 -16.68 13.66
C GLN A 76 -9.20 -15.92 14.87
N ALA A 77 -10.53 -15.96 15.00
CA ALA A 77 -11.22 -15.76 16.24
C ALA A 77 -10.82 -16.94 17.12
N SER A 78 -10.45 -16.56 18.34
CA SER A 78 -9.86 -17.36 19.41
C SER A 78 -10.57 -18.67 19.72
#